data_AF-A0A7Y6ALI2-F1
#
_entry.id   AF-A0A7Y6ALI2-F1
#
_cell.length_a   1.000
_cell.length_b   1.000
_cell.length_c   1.000
_cell.angle_alpha   90.00
_cell.angle_beta   90.00
_cell.angle_gamma   90.00
#
_symmetry.space_group_name_H-M   'P 1'
#
loop_
_entity.id
_entity.type
_entity.pdbx_description
1 polymer ?
#
loop_
_entity_poly.entity_id
_entity_poly.type
_entity_poly.pdbx_seq_one_letter_code
_entity_poly.pdbx_strand_id
1 'polypeptide(L)'
;MKITVQRSGGVAGMERVWSVQAVTPDDRDQWQPLIEACPWDDLPGPAAAGAGGIPQPDRFVYRIRAGQRRATLPERDLVGPWRTLVDSMRAAAESPAQPEPASGGADTRDRPDGQPG
;
A
#
# COMPACT_ATOMS: atom_id res chain seq x y z
N MET A 1 -6.67 -13.23 8.02
CA MET A 1 -5.27 -12.94 8.39
C MET A 1 -5.04 -11.44 8.38
N LYS A 2 -4.18 -10.92 9.26
CA LYS A 2 -3.87 -9.48 9.35
C LYS A 2 -2.52 -9.21 8.70
N ILE A 3 -2.48 -8.21 7.83
CA ILE A 3 -1.28 -7.77 7.13
C ILE A 3 -1.08 -6.29 7.45
N THR A 4 0.11 -5.92 7.91
CA THR A 4 0.46 -4.57 8.31
C THR A 4 1.81 -4.19 7.72
N VAL A 5 1.86 -3.08 7.00
CA VAL A 5 3.09 -2.45 6.54
C VAL A 5 3.22 -1.12 7.27
N GLN A 6 4.30 -0.95 8.02
CA GLN A 6 4.72 0.36 8.52
C GLN A 6 5.86 0.87 7.65
N ARG A 7 5.74 2.09 7.15
CA ARG A 7 6.85 2.86 6.61
C ARG A 7 7.24 3.92 7.62
N SER A 8 8.43 3.78 8.19
CA SER A 8 9.01 4.73 9.13
C SER A 8 10.21 5.40 8.45
N GLY A 9 10.15 6.71 8.24
CA GLY A 9 11.29 7.48 7.72
C GLY A 9 10.94 8.82 7.06
N GLY A 10 11.97 9.60 6.76
CA GLY A 10 11.91 10.93 6.17
C GLY A 10 12.21 12.06 7.15
N VAL A 11 12.74 13.17 6.62
CA VAL A 11 13.23 14.38 7.33
C VAL A 11 12.13 15.13 8.12
N ALA A 12 10.90 14.60 8.17
CA ALA A 12 9.73 15.21 8.80
C ALA A 12 8.94 14.25 9.72
N GLY A 13 9.48 13.06 10.02
CA GLY A 13 8.89 12.16 11.04
C GLY A 13 7.54 11.52 10.68
N MET A 14 7.14 11.52 9.40
CA MET A 14 5.84 10.98 8.99
C MET A 14 5.87 9.45 8.92
N GLU A 15 5.40 8.77 9.97
CA GLU A 15 5.15 7.33 9.92
C GLU A 15 3.82 7.08 9.17
N ARG A 16 3.88 6.28 8.09
CA ARG A 16 2.68 5.80 7.39
C ARG A 16 2.48 4.34 7.72
N VAL A 17 1.27 3.99 8.17
CA VAL A 17 0.90 2.62 8.50
C VAL A 17 -0.28 2.21 7.64
N TRP A 18 -0.10 1.16 6.85
CA TRP A 18 -1.17 0.51 6.11
C TRP A 18 -1.47 -0.83 6.77
N SER A 19 -2.75 -1.11 6.99
CA SER A 19 -3.20 -2.35 7.62
C SER A 19 -4.40 -2.89 6.87
N VAL A 20 -4.29 -4.13 6.39
CA VAL A 20 -5.37 -4.85 5.71
C VAL A 20 -5.72 -6.09 6.52
N GLN A 21 -7.02 -6.37 6.61
CA GLN A 21 -7.53 -7.53 7.31
C GLN A 21 -8.25 -8.43 6.31
N ALA A 22 -7.56 -9.48 5.87
CA ALA A 22 -8.08 -10.48 4.97
C ALA A 22 -9.00 -11.44 5.76
N VAL A 23 -10.25 -11.02 5.96
CA VAL A 23 -11.25 -11.79 6.71
C VAL A 23 -11.89 -12.84 5.80
N THR A 24 -12.19 -12.48 4.56
CA THR A 24 -12.88 -13.35 3.59
C THR A 24 -11.90 -14.38 2.98
N PRO A 25 -12.42 -15.51 2.44
CA PRO A 25 -11.59 -16.45 1.69
C PRO A 25 -11.00 -15.81 0.41
N ASP A 26 -11.72 -14.92 -0.25
CA ASP A 26 -11.27 -14.21 -1.47
C ASP A 26 -10.07 -13.29 -1.19
N ASP A 27 -10.14 -12.51 -0.11
CA ASP A 27 -8.98 -11.73 0.36
C ASP A 27 -7.79 -12.66 0.63
N ARG A 28 -8.02 -13.78 1.30
CA ARG A 28 -6.92 -14.71 1.63
C ARG A 28 -6.28 -15.27 0.37
N ASP A 29 -7.06 -15.60 -0.65
CA ASP A 29 -6.59 -16.10 -1.94
C ASP A 29 -5.79 -15.03 -2.71
N GLN A 30 -6.19 -13.76 -2.63
CA GLN A 30 -5.42 -12.64 -3.19
C GLN A 30 -4.06 -12.45 -2.48
N TRP A 31 -4.06 -12.48 -1.15
CA TRP A 31 -2.88 -12.12 -0.35
C TRP A 31 -1.91 -13.27 -0.10
N GLN A 32 -2.38 -14.52 -0.03
CA GLN A 32 -1.52 -15.71 0.15
C GLN A 32 -0.37 -15.77 -0.86
N PRO A 33 -0.60 -15.74 -2.18
CA PRO A 33 0.47 -15.88 -3.16
C PRO A 33 1.47 -14.72 -3.09
N LEU A 34 1.01 -13.50 -2.80
CA LEU A 34 1.89 -12.33 -2.61
C LEU A 34 2.81 -12.52 -1.40
N ILE A 35 2.26 -13.02 -0.30
CA ILE A 35 3.02 -13.33 0.92
C ILE A 35 3.96 -14.51 0.65
N GLU A 36 3.54 -15.56 -0.05
CA GLU A 36 4.38 -16.73 -0.30
C GLU A 36 5.50 -16.48 -1.30
N ALA A 37 5.29 -15.59 -2.28
CA ALA A 37 6.31 -15.13 -3.20
C ALA A 37 7.39 -14.27 -2.53
N CYS A 38 7.12 -13.70 -1.35
CA CYS A 38 8.10 -12.90 -0.64
C CYS A 38 9.17 -13.80 0.02
N PRO A 39 10.47 -13.52 -0.17
CA PRO A 39 11.55 -14.24 0.50
C PRO A 39 11.67 -13.76 1.96
N TRP A 40 10.80 -14.26 2.84
CA TRP A 40 10.85 -13.94 4.27
C TRP A 40 12.08 -14.52 4.98
N ASP A 41 12.64 -15.62 4.44
CA ASP A 41 13.79 -16.35 4.98
C ASP A 41 15.12 -15.83 4.40
N ASP A 42 15.14 -15.52 3.10
CA ASP A 42 16.28 -14.91 2.39
C ASP A 42 16.18 -13.37 2.42
N LEU A 43 15.87 -12.81 3.58
CA LEU A 43 15.96 -11.37 3.74
C LEU A 43 17.44 -10.99 3.70
N PRO A 44 17.87 -10.08 2.80
CA PRO A 44 19.18 -9.49 2.91
C PRO A 44 19.19 -8.74 4.23
N GLY A 45 19.81 -9.31 5.27
CA GLY A 45 20.08 -8.60 6.51
C GLY A 45 20.84 -7.31 6.19
N PRO A 46 20.99 -6.38 7.14
CA PRO A 46 21.72 -5.11 6.92
C PRO A 46 23.15 -5.29 6.37
N ALA A 47 23.70 -6.51 6.40
CA ALA A 47 24.98 -6.88 5.79
C ALA A 47 24.92 -7.22 4.28
N ALA A 48 23.77 -7.63 3.73
CA ALA A 48 23.65 -8.07 2.34
C ALA A 48 23.27 -6.94 1.36
N ALA A 49 22.80 -5.79 1.85
CA ALA A 49 22.62 -4.56 1.08
C ALA A 49 23.94 -3.92 0.57
N GLY A 50 25.06 -4.63 0.73
CA GLY A 50 26.43 -4.21 0.39
C GLY A 50 27.09 -4.93 -0.79
N ALA A 51 26.38 -5.77 -1.55
CA ALA A 51 26.92 -6.35 -2.78
C ALA A 51 26.90 -5.33 -3.94
N GLY A 52 27.70 -4.25 -3.82
CA GLY A 52 28.13 -3.42 -4.96
C GLY A 52 27.80 -1.92 -4.94
N GLY A 53 27.11 -1.38 -3.93
CA GLY A 53 26.70 0.03 -3.91
C GLY A 53 26.98 0.73 -2.59
N ILE A 54 27.49 1.96 -2.67
CA ILE A 54 27.83 2.85 -1.55
C ILE A 54 26.73 2.84 -0.46
N PRO A 55 27.06 2.69 0.84
CA PRO A 55 26.09 2.74 1.93
C PRO A 55 25.54 4.17 2.08
N GLN A 56 24.55 4.52 1.27
CA GLN A 56 23.72 5.69 1.51
C GLN A 56 22.85 5.41 2.73
N PRO A 57 22.60 6.38 3.62
CA PRO A 57 21.68 6.18 4.73
C PRO A 57 20.27 5.97 4.15
N ASP A 58 19.66 4.82 4.44
CA ASP A 58 18.27 4.58 4.12
C ASP A 58 17.39 5.58 4.86
N ARG A 59 16.77 6.49 4.11
CA ARG A 59 15.86 7.50 4.64
C ARG A 59 14.51 6.93 5.05
N PHE A 60 14.15 5.73 4.56
CA PHE A 60 12.90 5.05 4.88
C PHE A 60 13.11 3.55 5.13
N VAL A 61 12.51 3.06 6.21
CA VAL A 61 12.49 1.65 6.61
C VAL A 61 11.06 1.13 6.54
N TYR A 62 10.87 -0.03 5.91
CA TYR A 62 9.59 -0.71 5.80
C TYR A 62 9.57 -1.94 6.72
N ARG A 63 8.58 -2.00 7.61
CA ARG A 63 8.33 -3.14 8.50
C ARG A 63 7.04 -3.81 8.07
N ILE A 64 7.16 -5.01 7.53
CA ILE A 64 6.05 -5.77 6.96
C ILE A 64 5.72 -6.92 7.91
N ARG A 65 4.45 -7.08 8.26
CA ARG A 65 3.94 -8.17 9.10
C ARG A 65 2.75 -8.80 8.40
N ALA A 66 2.78 -10.12 8.22
CA ALA A 66 1.71 -10.88 7.59
C ALA A 66 1.41 -12.11 8.44
N GLY A 67 0.40 -12.03 9.31
CA GLY A 67 0.09 -13.08 10.28
C GLY A 67 1.29 -13.40 11.18
N GLN A 68 1.88 -14.59 11.01
CA GLN A 68 3.09 -15.03 11.73
C GLN A 68 4.41 -14.52 11.12
N ARG A 69 4.42 -14.13 9.84
CA ARG A 69 5.62 -13.73 9.11
C ARG A 69 5.94 -12.26 9.35
N ARG A 70 7.22 -11.93 9.48
CA ARG A 70 7.70 -10.56 9.72
C ARG A 70 8.97 -10.31 8.92
N ALA A 71 9.05 -9.15 8.29
CA ALA A 71 10.19 -8.69 7.54
C ALA A 71 10.45 -7.22 7.84
N THR A 72 11.71 -6.82 7.87
CA THR A 72 12.11 -5.43 8.02
C THR A 72 13.21 -5.18 7.01
N LEU A 73 12.94 -4.29 6.06
CA LEU A 73 13.81 -3.99 4.95
C LEU A 73 13.81 -2.50 4.66
N PRO A 74 14.95 -1.93 4.25
CA PRO A 74 14.99 -0.56 3.76
C PRO A 74 14.24 -0.42 2.43
N GLU A 75 13.89 0.82 2.07
CA GLU A 75 13.21 1.12 0.80
C GLU A 75 13.94 0.56 -0.43
N ARG A 76 15.28 0.57 -0.42
CA ARG A 76 16.09 0.08 -1.55
C ARG A 76 15.92 -1.40 -1.82
N ASP A 77 15.70 -2.18 -0.76
CA ASP A 77 15.54 -3.64 -0.81
C ASP A 77 14.07 -4.02 -1.06
N LEU A 78 13.16 -3.04 -1.07
CA LEU A 78 11.75 -3.22 -1.39
C LEU A 78 11.55 -3.38 -2.90
N VAL A 79 12.16 -4.41 -3.47
CA VAL A 79 12.11 -4.73 -4.91
C VAL A 79 11.45 -6.08 -5.14
N GLY A 80 10.96 -6.30 -6.37
CA GLY A 80 10.31 -7.54 -6.78
C GLY A 80 9.01 -7.86 -6.01
N PRO A 81 8.90 -9.03 -5.35
CA PRO A 81 7.66 -9.45 -4.67
C PRO A 81 7.30 -8.51 -3.51
N TRP A 82 8.29 -7.93 -2.82
CA TRP A 82 8.06 -6.96 -1.75
C TRP A 82 7.38 -5.69 -2.24
N ARG A 83 7.81 -5.16 -3.39
CA ARG A 83 7.20 -3.99 -4.00
C ARG A 83 5.75 -4.26 -4.36
N THR A 84 5.48 -5.42 -4.96
CA THR A 84 4.13 -5.83 -5.35
C THR A 84 3.20 -5.94 -4.14
N LEU A 85 3.68 -6.53 -3.04
CA LEU A 85 2.92 -6.64 -1.79
C LEU A 85 2.59 -5.26 -1.20
N VAL A 86 3.58 -4.36 -1.12
CA VAL A 86 3.37 -3.02 -0.57
C VAL A 86 2.47 -2.17 -1.47
N ASP A 87 2.66 -2.24 -2.78
CA ASP A 87 1.81 -1.54 -3.76
C ASP A 87 0.35 -2.01 -3.65
N SER A 88 0.13 -3.33 -3.61
CA SER A 88 -1.19 -3.91 -3.40
C SER A 88 -1.79 -3.47 -2.07
N MET A 89 -1.01 -3.45 -0.99
CA MET A 89 -1.51 -3.00 0.32
C MET A 89 -1.85 -1.52 0.31
N ARG A 90 -1.03 -0.72 -0.35
CA ARG A 90 -1.26 0.70 -0.50
C ARG A 90 -2.54 0.95 -1.30
N ALA A 91 -2.71 0.28 -2.44
CA ALA A 91 -3.92 0.35 -3.25
C ALA A 91 -5.16 -0.07 -2.42
N ALA A 92 -5.10 -1.19 -1.70
CA ALA A 92 -6.19 -1.64 -0.84
C ALA A 92 -6.50 -0.65 0.30
N ALA A 93 -5.48 0.00 0.86
CA ALA A 93 -5.62 1.00 1.92
C ALA A 93 -5.94 2.41 1.41
N GLU A 94 -5.76 2.69 0.12
CA GLU A 94 -6.23 3.88 -0.62
C GLU A 94 -7.64 3.66 -1.20
N SER A 95 -8.12 2.41 -1.22
CA SER A 95 -9.48 2.02 -1.59
C SER A 95 -10.55 2.02 -0.47
N PRO A 96 -10.39 2.55 0.76
CA PRO A 96 -11.49 2.61 1.71
C PRO A 96 -12.41 3.76 1.26
N ALA A 97 -13.48 3.38 0.55
CA ALA A 97 -14.51 4.25 0.00
C ALA A 97 -14.01 5.18 -1.11
N GLN A 98 -14.41 4.86 -2.34
CA GLN A 98 -14.72 5.90 -3.32
C GLN A 98 -15.83 6.76 -2.69
N PRO A 99 -15.61 8.03 -2.28
CA PRO A 99 -16.72 8.95 -2.27
C PRO A 99 -17.23 8.95 -3.71
N GLU A 100 -18.48 8.53 -3.90
CA GLU A 100 -19.16 8.57 -5.18
C GLU A 100 -18.85 9.90 -5.87
N PRO A 101 -18.60 9.89 -7.20
CA PRO A 101 -18.50 11.15 -7.94
C PRO A 101 -19.79 11.89 -7.62
N ALA A 102 -19.67 13.09 -7.07
CA ALA A 102 -20.79 13.99 -6.92
C ALA A 102 -21.46 14.07 -8.30
N SER A 103 -22.57 13.34 -8.40
CA SER A 103 -23.60 13.51 -9.39
C SER A 103 -24.16 14.91 -9.15
N GLY A 104 -23.44 15.90 -9.67
CA GLY A 104 -23.82 17.31 -9.74
C GLY A 104 -24.03 17.73 -11.18
N GLY A 105 -24.40 16.79 -12.05
CA GLY A 105 -24.93 17.08 -13.38
C GLY A 105 -26.45 17.04 -13.32
N ALA A 106 -27.08 18.17 -12.96
CA ALA A 106 -28.42 18.58 -13.42
C ALA A 106 -28.79 19.95 -12.82
N ASP A 107 -27.95 20.97 -12.98
CA ASP A 107 -28.45 22.34 -13.11
C ASP A 107 -29.02 22.49 -14.53
N THR A 108 -30.24 22.02 -14.76
CA THR A 108 -31.15 22.51 -15.81
C THR A 108 -32.55 22.05 -15.42
N ARG A 109 -33.07 22.57 -14.32
CA ARG A 109 -34.49 22.48 -14.01
C ARG A 109 -35.00 23.82 -13.50
N ASP A 110 -34.83 24.86 -14.31
CA ASP A 110 -35.71 26.03 -14.26
C ASP A 110 -35.71 26.75 -15.61
N ARG A 111 -36.80 26.59 -16.36
CA ARG A 111 -37.46 27.56 -17.25
C ARG A 111 -38.37 26.84 -18.24
N PRO A 112 -39.54 26.35 -17.81
CA PRO A 112 -40.72 26.38 -18.66
C PRO A 112 -41.40 27.75 -18.57
N ASP A 113 -42.01 28.12 -19.69
CA ASP A 113 -43.04 29.16 -19.86
C ASP A 113 -42.58 30.55 -20.33
N GLY A 114 -42.73 30.75 -21.64
CA GLY A 114 -43.65 31.75 -22.17
C GLY A 114 -43.24 33.21 -22.08
N GLN A 115 -43.02 33.85 -23.23
CA GLN A 115 -43.69 35.12 -23.56
C GLN A 115 -43.56 35.47 -25.07
N PRO A 116 -44.45 36.32 -25.61
CA PRO A 116 -45.21 36.02 -26.82
C PRO A 116 -44.99 37.05 -27.94
N GLY A 117 -45.65 36.82 -29.08
CA GLY A 117 -46.19 37.87 -29.97
C GLY A 117 -45.20 38.66 -30.81
#